data_AF-A0A7U9RJI5-F1
#
_entry.id   AF-A0A7U9RJI5-F1
#
_cell.length_a   1.000
_cell.length_b   1.000
_cell.length_c   1.000
_cell.angle_alpha   90.00
_cell.angle_beta   90.00
_cell.angle_gamma   90.00
#
_symmetry.space_group_name_H-M   'P 1'
#
loop_
_entity.id
_entity.type
_entity.pdbx_description
1 polymer ?
#
loop_
_entity_poly.entity_id
_entity_poly.type
_entity_poly.pdbx_seq_one_letter_code
_entity_poly.pdbx_strand_id
1 'polypeptide(L)'
;MKKQGKTMEETADYLNQLVPHLTHVFTVDDLNHLYRGGRVSRAAAVVGTIAAIKPVLHVDDEGYLIPISKVRGRKKSLNALVDYMEEKIKGYAGTNDMIFISHGDALGDAEYVKAEIEKRFGMKEFMINHIGPTIGAHSGPGTIALFFEGSSR
;
A
#
# COMPACT_ATOMS: atom_id res chain seq x y z
N MET A 1 13.34 19.47 -3.20
CA MET A 1 12.96 20.87 -2.88
C MET A 1 13.96 21.58 -1.97
N LYS A 2 14.14 21.23 -0.67
CA LYS A 2 15.09 21.94 0.22
C LYS A 2 16.52 22.06 -0.35
N LYS A 3 17.11 20.95 -0.84
CA LYS A 3 18.45 20.95 -1.48
C LYS A 3 18.51 21.79 -2.77
N GLN A 4 17.36 22.09 -3.37
CA GLN A 4 17.23 22.96 -4.55
C GLN A 4 16.99 24.43 -4.16
N GLY A 5 17.04 24.77 -2.86
CA GLY A 5 16.88 26.15 -2.37
C GLY A 5 15.45 26.67 -2.28
N LYS A 6 14.44 25.79 -2.46
CA LYS A 6 13.01 26.14 -2.35
C LYS A 6 12.64 26.57 -0.93
N THR A 7 11.72 27.53 -0.80
CA THR A 7 11.23 28.01 0.50
C THR A 7 10.36 26.96 1.19
N MET A 8 10.04 27.22 2.46
CA MET A 8 9.13 26.37 3.22
C MET A 8 7.72 26.42 2.65
N GLU A 9 7.24 27.60 2.23
CA GLU A 9 5.94 27.77 1.59
C GLU A 9 5.88 26.99 0.27
N GLU A 10 6.88 27.15 -0.62
CA GLU A 10 6.91 26.40 -1.88
C GLU A 10 6.92 24.88 -1.66
N THR A 11 7.60 24.42 -0.61
CA THR A 11 7.64 22.99 -0.26
C THR A 11 6.29 22.53 0.29
N ALA A 12 5.64 23.33 1.14
CA ALA A 12 4.33 23.01 1.69
C ALA A 12 3.26 22.98 0.60
N ASP A 13 3.27 23.94 -0.32
CA ASP A 13 2.33 23.99 -1.45
C ASP A 13 2.47 22.78 -2.37
N TYR A 14 3.70 22.39 -2.68
CA TYR A 14 3.96 21.18 -3.46
C TYR A 14 3.46 19.92 -2.73
N LEU A 15 3.72 19.79 -1.43
CA LEU A 15 3.25 18.64 -0.65
C LEU A 15 1.71 18.60 -0.60
N ASN A 16 1.05 19.74 -0.41
CA ASN A 16 -0.42 19.83 -0.41
C ASN A 16 -1.02 19.42 -1.75
N GLN A 17 -0.32 19.64 -2.86
CA GLN A 17 -0.73 19.16 -4.18
C GLN A 17 -0.43 17.67 -4.38
N LEU A 18 0.64 17.16 -3.81
CA LEU A 18 1.06 15.76 -3.96
C LEU A 18 0.23 14.79 -3.09
N VAL A 19 -0.07 15.15 -1.84
CA VAL A 19 -0.75 14.24 -0.87
C VAL A 19 -2.06 13.64 -1.41
N PRO A 20 -2.96 14.39 -2.07
CA PRO A 20 -4.18 13.83 -2.65
C PRO A 20 -3.95 12.77 -3.74
N HIS A 21 -2.76 12.74 -4.32
CA HIS A 21 -2.34 11.80 -5.35
C HIS A 21 -1.45 10.67 -4.80
N LEU A 22 -1.08 10.68 -3.52
CA LEU A 22 -0.31 9.59 -2.92
C LEU A 22 -1.21 8.39 -2.64
N THR A 23 -1.35 7.54 -3.64
CA THR A 23 -2.11 6.30 -3.58
C THR A 23 -1.39 5.26 -2.74
N HIS A 24 -2.15 4.53 -1.93
CA HIS A 24 -1.62 3.44 -1.13
C HIS A 24 -2.62 2.28 -1.05
N VAL A 25 -2.11 1.07 -1.19
CA VAL A 25 -2.90 -0.16 -1.12
C VAL A 25 -2.11 -1.23 -0.41
N PHE A 26 -2.77 -2.04 0.40
CA PHE A 26 -2.08 -3.06 1.17
C PHE A 26 -2.91 -4.32 1.37
N THR A 27 -2.20 -5.41 1.67
CA THR A 27 -2.79 -6.69 2.07
C THR A 27 -2.12 -7.18 3.34
N VAL A 28 -2.88 -7.90 4.16
CA VAL A 28 -2.43 -8.52 5.42
C VAL A 28 -2.65 -10.03 5.35
N ASP A 29 -2.00 -10.79 6.23
CA ASP A 29 -2.19 -12.25 6.25
C ASP A 29 -3.60 -12.64 6.71
N ASP A 30 -4.13 -11.93 7.70
CA ASP A 30 -5.50 -12.01 8.17
C ASP A 30 -5.93 -10.68 8.81
N LEU A 31 -7.20 -10.56 9.19
CA LEU A 31 -7.73 -9.36 9.85
C LEU A 31 -7.58 -9.39 11.38
N ASN A 32 -6.97 -10.43 11.96
CA ASN A 32 -6.94 -10.62 13.41
C ASN A 32 -6.13 -9.52 14.11
N HIS A 33 -4.98 -9.15 13.56
CA HIS A 33 -4.15 -8.08 14.12
C HIS A 33 -4.87 -6.74 14.06
N LEU A 34 -5.48 -6.41 12.91
CA LEU A 34 -6.19 -5.15 12.71
C LEU A 34 -7.40 -5.04 13.65
N TYR A 35 -8.11 -6.15 13.83
CA TYR A 35 -9.26 -6.22 14.73
C TYR A 35 -8.86 -6.10 16.19
N ARG A 36 -7.85 -6.86 16.64
CA ARG A 36 -7.32 -6.74 18.01
C ARG A 36 -6.76 -5.35 18.28
N GLY A 37 -6.21 -4.72 17.25
CA GLY A 37 -5.81 -3.32 17.28
C GLY A 37 -6.97 -2.33 17.29
N GLY A 38 -8.21 -2.71 17.00
CA GLY A 38 -9.33 -1.76 16.88
C GLY A 38 -9.27 -0.88 15.63
N ARG A 39 -8.51 -1.28 14.61
CA ARG A 39 -8.37 -0.57 13.32
C ARG A 39 -9.41 -1.03 12.28
N VAL A 40 -10.06 -2.17 12.52
CA VAL A 40 -11.21 -2.66 11.73
C VAL A 40 -12.31 -3.19 12.66
N SER A 41 -13.56 -3.13 12.20
CA SER A 41 -14.71 -3.62 12.96
C SER A 41 -14.74 -5.15 13.08
N ARG A 42 -15.47 -5.67 14.07
CA ARG A 42 -15.66 -7.13 14.27
C ARG A 42 -16.28 -7.81 13.04
N ALA A 43 -17.18 -7.13 12.32
CA ALA A 43 -17.82 -7.66 11.12
C ALA A 43 -16.81 -7.87 9.98
N ALA A 44 -15.81 -6.99 9.85
CA ALA A 44 -14.71 -7.18 8.92
C ALA A 44 -13.87 -8.41 9.31
N ALA A 45 -13.57 -8.58 10.61
CA ALA A 45 -12.73 -9.66 11.11
C ALA A 45 -13.24 -11.08 10.81
N VAL A 46 -14.56 -11.29 10.76
CA VAL A 46 -15.18 -12.59 10.44
C VAL A 46 -14.78 -13.09 9.04
N VAL A 47 -14.41 -12.20 8.12
CA VAL A 47 -13.87 -12.60 6.80
C VAL A 47 -12.53 -13.32 6.94
N GLY A 48 -11.73 -12.98 7.96
CA GLY A 48 -10.42 -13.57 8.23
C GLY A 48 -10.47 -15.02 8.73
N THR A 49 -11.63 -15.54 9.14
CA THR A 49 -11.78 -16.94 9.58
C THR A 49 -12.00 -17.91 8.41
N ILE A 50 -12.29 -17.40 7.21
CA ILE A 50 -12.42 -18.23 6.01
C ILE A 50 -11.02 -18.51 5.47
N ALA A 51 -10.61 -19.78 5.57
CA ALA A 51 -9.27 -20.23 5.21
C ALA A 51 -8.80 -19.67 3.86
N ALA A 52 -7.57 -19.15 3.84
CA ALA A 52 -6.87 -18.60 2.69
C ALA A 52 -7.48 -17.36 2.01
N ILE A 53 -8.54 -16.74 2.55
CA ILE A 53 -8.98 -15.43 2.06
C ILE A 53 -8.07 -14.33 2.64
N LYS A 54 -7.52 -13.50 1.75
CA LYS A 54 -6.64 -12.38 2.06
C LYS A 54 -7.36 -11.08 1.68
N PRO A 55 -7.53 -10.15 2.62
CA PRO A 55 -8.15 -8.85 2.33
C PRO A 55 -7.16 -7.96 1.59
N VAL A 56 -7.68 -7.10 0.72
CA VAL A 56 -6.94 -5.97 0.15
C VAL A 56 -7.65 -4.71 0.59
N LEU A 57 -6.90 -3.75 1.11
CA LEU A 57 -7.42 -2.55 1.78
C LEU A 57 -6.71 -1.28 1.30
N HIS A 58 -7.38 -0.15 1.47
CA HIS A 58 -6.83 1.20 1.37
C HIS A 58 -7.27 2.03 2.59
N VAL A 59 -6.69 3.22 2.81
CA VAL A 59 -7.12 4.16 3.86
C VAL A 59 -7.84 5.34 3.20
N ASP A 60 -9.08 5.58 3.58
CA ASP A 60 -9.85 6.73 3.06
C ASP A 60 -9.33 8.08 3.60
N ASP A 61 -9.94 9.17 3.12
CA ASP A 61 -9.56 10.53 3.48
C ASP A 61 -9.73 10.84 4.97
N GLU A 62 -10.66 10.16 5.63
CA GLU A 62 -10.94 10.27 7.06
C GLU A 62 -10.01 9.37 7.91
N GLY A 63 -9.16 8.56 7.27
CA GLY A 63 -8.19 7.71 7.95
C GLY A 63 -8.69 6.30 8.29
N TYR A 64 -9.84 5.87 7.78
CA TYR A 64 -10.39 4.54 8.02
C TYR A 64 -9.87 3.51 7.02
N LEU A 65 -9.67 2.28 7.50
CA LEU A 65 -9.30 1.15 6.66
C LEU A 65 -10.51 0.60 5.91
N ILE A 66 -10.52 0.78 4.59
CA ILE A 66 -11.60 0.36 3.71
C ILE A 66 -11.17 -0.89 2.94
N PRO A 67 -11.90 -2.02 3.06
CA PRO A 67 -11.66 -3.20 2.23
C PRO A 67 -12.09 -2.90 0.78
N ILE A 68 -11.16 -3.04 -0.15
CA ILE A 68 -11.44 -2.85 -1.59
C ILE A 68 -11.68 -4.18 -2.30
N SER A 69 -11.08 -5.28 -1.84
CA SER A 69 -11.35 -6.61 -2.37
C SER A 69 -11.01 -7.73 -1.38
N LYS A 70 -11.47 -8.94 -1.70
CA LYS A 70 -11.19 -10.17 -0.95
C LYS A 70 -10.78 -11.23 -1.96
N VAL A 71 -9.55 -11.72 -1.87
CA VAL A 71 -9.02 -12.71 -2.81
C VAL A 71 -8.52 -13.95 -2.09
N ARG A 72 -8.60 -15.10 -2.76
CA ARG A 72 -8.14 -16.37 -2.17
C ARG A 72 -6.70 -16.66 -2.58
N GLY A 73 -5.84 -16.82 -1.58
CA GLY A 73 -4.44 -17.19 -1.74
C GLY A 73 -3.51 -15.99 -1.80
N ARG A 74 -2.30 -16.17 -1.25
CA ARG A 74 -1.30 -15.10 -1.07
C ARG A 74 -0.87 -14.45 -2.39
N LYS A 75 -0.49 -15.26 -3.38
CA LYS A 75 -0.04 -14.73 -4.68
C LYS A 75 -1.11 -13.85 -5.36
N LYS A 76 -2.39 -14.21 -5.23
CA LYS A 76 -3.50 -13.40 -5.78
C LYS A 76 -3.66 -12.07 -5.04
N SER A 77 -3.41 -12.02 -3.72
CA SER A 77 -3.47 -10.76 -2.98
C SER A 77 -2.31 -9.84 -3.31
N LEU A 78 -1.13 -10.37 -3.59
CA LEU A 78 0.00 -9.57 -4.08
C LEU A 78 -0.28 -9.02 -5.48
N ASN A 79 -0.79 -9.84 -6.40
CA ASN A 79 -1.19 -9.37 -7.74
C ASN A 79 -2.29 -8.30 -7.66
N ALA A 80 -3.24 -8.43 -6.75
CA ALA A 80 -4.30 -7.45 -6.56
C ALA A 80 -3.76 -6.05 -6.18
N LEU A 81 -2.61 -5.95 -5.48
CA LEU A 81 -1.96 -4.65 -5.24
C LEU A 81 -1.48 -4.03 -6.55
N VAL A 82 -0.87 -4.85 -7.41
CA VAL A 82 -0.32 -4.42 -8.71
C VAL A 82 -1.45 -4.09 -9.70
N ASP A 83 -2.56 -4.83 -9.64
CA ASP A 83 -3.77 -4.54 -10.42
C ASP A 83 -4.39 -3.20 -10.01
N TYR A 84 -4.44 -2.91 -8.71
CA TYR A 84 -4.88 -1.63 -8.20
C TYR A 84 -3.97 -0.48 -8.65
N MET A 85 -2.65 -0.71 -8.68
CA MET A 85 -1.70 0.25 -9.25
C MET A 85 -1.97 0.50 -10.73
N GLU A 86 -2.22 -0.53 -11.54
CA GLU A 86 -2.54 -0.37 -12.97
C GLU A 86 -3.79 0.50 -13.21
N GLU A 87 -4.79 0.36 -12.35
CA GLU A 87 -5.99 1.17 -12.41
C GLU A 87 -5.67 2.65 -12.11
N LYS A 88 -4.94 2.90 -11.02
CA LYS A 88 -4.75 4.24 -10.46
C LYS A 88 -3.63 5.04 -11.09
N ILE A 89 -2.64 4.40 -11.70
CA ILE A 89 -1.45 5.08 -12.25
C ILE A 89 -1.66 5.71 -13.63
N LYS A 90 -2.82 5.52 -14.25
CA LYS A 90 -3.13 6.06 -15.59
C LYS A 90 -3.02 7.59 -15.57
N GLY A 91 -2.12 8.13 -16.39
CA GLY A 91 -1.80 9.57 -16.43
C GLY A 91 -0.72 10.02 -15.44
N TYR A 92 -0.27 9.15 -14.54
CA TYR A 92 0.71 9.44 -13.48
C TYR A 92 1.99 8.59 -13.59
N ALA A 93 2.09 7.67 -14.56
CA ALA A 93 3.27 6.82 -14.70
C ALA A 93 4.60 7.61 -14.82
N GLY A 94 4.57 8.80 -15.44
CA GLY A 94 5.73 9.68 -15.59
C GLY A 94 6.04 10.55 -14.38
N THR A 95 5.19 10.56 -13.33
CA THR A 95 5.43 11.32 -12.09
C THR A 95 6.05 10.44 -11.00
N ASN A 96 6.11 9.13 -11.22
CA ASN A 96 6.64 8.17 -10.27
C ASN A 96 8.13 7.90 -10.52
N ASP A 97 9.00 8.73 -9.94
CA ASP A 97 10.46 8.51 -9.98
C ASP A 97 10.89 7.29 -9.12
N MET A 98 10.07 6.90 -8.14
CA MET A 98 10.35 5.79 -7.23
C MET A 98 9.06 5.18 -6.69
N ILE A 99 9.00 3.85 -6.67
CA ILE A 99 7.89 3.10 -6.07
C ILE A 99 8.29 2.63 -4.67
N PHE A 100 7.39 2.74 -3.70
CA PHE A 100 7.67 2.35 -2.32
C PHE A 100 6.88 1.11 -1.96
N ILE A 101 7.55 0.15 -1.33
CA ILE A 101 6.95 -1.07 -0.81
C ILE A 101 7.35 -1.21 0.65
N SER A 102 6.38 -1.36 1.55
CA SER A 102 6.64 -1.67 2.96
C SER A 102 6.16 -3.08 3.29
N HIS A 103 6.94 -3.84 4.06
CA HIS A 103 6.57 -5.20 4.46
C HIS A 103 6.65 -5.45 5.97
N GLY A 104 5.70 -6.23 6.49
CA GLY A 104 5.74 -6.81 7.83
C GLY A 104 6.41 -8.17 7.78
N ASP A 105 7.74 -8.23 7.88
CA ASP A 105 8.50 -9.50 7.87
C ASP A 105 8.20 -10.44 6.68
N ALA A 106 8.01 -9.87 5.48
CA ALA A 106 7.65 -10.60 4.27
C ALA A 106 8.42 -10.09 3.06
N LEU A 107 9.75 -10.01 3.16
CA LEU A 107 10.63 -9.49 2.10
C LEU A 107 10.44 -10.23 0.77
N GLY A 108 10.30 -11.55 0.78
CA GLY A 108 10.07 -12.33 -0.44
C GLY A 108 8.80 -11.94 -1.19
N ASP A 109 7.74 -11.58 -0.47
CA ASP A 109 6.50 -11.09 -1.08
C ASP A 109 6.65 -9.67 -1.62
N ALA A 110 7.46 -8.83 -0.97
CA ALA A 110 7.76 -7.48 -1.45
C ALA A 110 8.58 -7.51 -2.75
N GLU A 111 9.58 -8.38 -2.83
CA GLU A 111 10.36 -8.61 -4.05
C GLU A 111 9.50 -9.20 -5.17
N TYR A 112 8.53 -10.07 -4.85
CA TYR A 112 7.56 -10.55 -5.83
C TYR A 112 6.70 -9.40 -6.40
N VAL A 113 6.17 -8.53 -5.54
CA VAL A 113 5.38 -7.35 -5.97
C VAL A 113 6.23 -6.42 -6.84
N LYS A 114 7.47 -6.15 -6.44
CA LYS A 114 8.43 -5.39 -7.24
C LYS A 114 8.61 -6.00 -8.63
N ALA A 115 8.90 -7.30 -8.72
CA ALA A 115 9.13 -7.98 -10.00
C ALA A 115 7.91 -7.90 -10.94
N GLU A 116 6.69 -8.01 -10.40
CA GLU A 116 5.46 -7.84 -11.19
C GLU A 116 5.28 -6.39 -11.67
N ILE A 117 5.65 -5.39 -10.87
CA ILE A 117 5.61 -3.97 -11.26
C ILE A 117 6.66 -3.71 -12.36
N GLU A 118 7.89 -4.19 -12.19
CA GLU A 118 8.95 -4.07 -13.21
C GLU A 118 8.51 -4.66 -14.55
N LYS A 119 7.83 -5.82 -14.51
CA LYS A 119 7.33 -6.51 -15.69
C LYS A 119 6.19 -5.77 -16.39
N ARG A 120 5.24 -5.20 -15.64
CA ARG A 120 4.03 -4.57 -16.20
C ARG A 120 4.22 -3.12 -16.61
N PHE A 121 5.05 -2.38 -15.88
CA PHE A 121 5.19 -0.93 -16.03
C PHE A 121 6.59 -0.49 -16.46
N GLY A 122 7.59 -1.38 -16.43
CA GLY A 122 8.96 -1.05 -16.78
C GLY A 122 9.71 -0.18 -15.77
N MET A 123 9.09 0.13 -14.62
CA MET A 123 9.69 0.90 -13.53
C MET A 123 10.87 0.16 -12.91
N LYS A 124 11.91 0.87 -12.49
CA LYS A 124 13.18 0.29 -12.01
C LYS A 124 13.62 0.77 -10.64
N GLU A 125 13.14 1.93 -10.22
CA GLU A 125 13.53 2.53 -8.95
C GLU A 125 12.51 2.17 -7.86
N PHE A 126 12.99 1.46 -6.84
CA PHE A 126 12.18 0.98 -5.74
C PHE A 126 12.84 1.26 -4.40
N MET A 127 12.02 1.56 -3.40
CA MET A 127 12.42 1.54 -2.00
C MET A 127 11.59 0.50 -1.26
N ILE A 128 12.25 -0.56 -0.78
CA ILE A 128 11.64 -1.61 0.02
C ILE A 128 12.07 -1.44 1.47
N ASN A 129 11.11 -1.31 2.39
CA ASN A 129 11.36 -1.10 3.81
C ASN A 129 10.52 -2.01 4.70
N HIS A 130 10.97 -2.18 5.95
CA HIS A 130 10.14 -2.77 6.99
C HIS A 130 9.02 -1.83 7.43
N ILE A 131 7.86 -2.39 7.73
CA ILE A 131 6.81 -1.73 8.50
C ILE A 131 7.31 -1.56 9.94
N GLY A 132 7.30 -0.31 10.44
CA GLY A 132 7.73 0.00 11.80
C GLY A 132 6.82 -0.61 12.88
N PRO A 133 7.31 -0.72 14.14
CA PRO A 133 6.64 -1.49 15.20
C PRO A 133 5.24 -1.00 15.54
N THR A 134 4.97 0.31 15.47
CA THR A 134 3.64 0.89 15.74
C THR A 134 2.60 0.38 14.74
N ILE A 135 2.91 0.40 13.45
CA ILE A 135 2.00 -0.10 12.41
C ILE A 135 1.99 -1.64 12.42
N GLY A 136 3.15 -2.26 12.61
CA GLY A 136 3.30 -3.71 12.66
C GLY A 136 2.49 -4.37 13.77
N ALA A 137 2.36 -3.74 14.94
CA ALA A 137 1.53 -4.23 16.04
C ALA A 137 0.05 -4.36 15.68
N HIS A 138 -0.42 -3.60 14.69
CA HIS A 138 -1.80 -3.62 14.22
C HIS A 138 -1.98 -4.36 12.90
N SER A 139 -1.01 -4.34 12.00
CA SER A 139 -1.12 -4.98 10.68
C SER A 139 -0.63 -6.42 10.68
N GLY A 140 0.31 -6.76 11.58
CA GLY A 140 0.87 -8.10 11.73
C GLY A 140 1.92 -8.47 10.67
N PRO A 141 2.62 -9.60 10.88
CA PRO A 141 3.51 -10.17 9.87
C PRO A 141 2.74 -10.59 8.62
N GLY A 142 3.42 -10.66 7.49
CA GLY A 142 2.80 -10.90 6.19
C GLY A 142 2.11 -9.66 5.60
N THR A 143 2.23 -8.48 6.20
CA THR A 143 1.69 -7.26 5.58
C THR A 143 2.56 -6.85 4.38
N ILE A 144 1.93 -6.45 3.27
CA ILE A 144 2.58 -5.77 2.14
C ILE A 144 1.76 -4.54 1.80
N ALA A 145 2.42 -3.38 1.78
CA ALA A 145 1.84 -2.11 1.37
C ALA A 145 2.62 -1.53 0.20
N LEU A 146 1.91 -1.07 -0.81
CA LEU A 146 2.42 -0.45 -2.03
C LEU A 146 1.99 1.01 -2.06
N PHE A 147 2.92 1.91 -2.35
CA PHE A 147 2.69 3.35 -2.44
C PHE A 147 3.27 3.90 -3.74
N PHE A 148 2.51 4.79 -4.38
CA PHE A 148 2.82 5.41 -5.66
C PHE A 148 1.95 6.66 -5.85
N GLU A 149 2.32 7.53 -6.78
CA GLU A 149 1.48 8.64 -7.21
C GLU A 149 0.45 8.17 -8.25
N GLY A 150 -0.81 8.51 -8.05
CA GLY A 150 -1.92 8.08 -8.89
C GLY A 150 -3.09 9.07 -8.92
N SER A 151 -4.17 8.67 -9.59
CA SER A 151 -5.34 9.50 -9.82
C SER A 151 -6.10 9.90 -8.54
N SER A 152 -5.97 9.12 -7.46
CA SER A 152 -6.52 9.44 -6.15
C SER A 152 -5.79 8.68 -5.05
N ARG A 153 -5.81 9.22 -3.83
CA ARG A 153 -5.44 8.54 -2.59
C ARG A 153 -6.27 7.27 -2.33
#